data_AF-W9S239-F1
#
_entry.id   AF-W9S239-F1
#
_cell.length_a   1.000
_cell.length_b   1.000
_cell.length_c   1.000
_cell.angle_alpha   90.00
_cell.angle_beta   90.00
_cell.angle_gamma   90.00
#
_symmetry.space_group_name_H-M   'P 1'
#
loop_
_entity.id
_entity.type
_entity.pdbx_description
1 polymer ?
#
loop_
_entity_poly.entity_id
_entity_poly.type
_entity_poly.pdbx_seq_one_letter_code
_entity_poly.pdbx_strand_id
1 'polypeptide(L)'
;MPKAFNSHHHWYSSIVDSLKSTNPTNVISDHDHHDCRFSPSLVHVYDNALHGLEVAYKMSVSKNSARGVAGHGSHAASTAAGNIVRGASYFGYAERTARGVAPRARLAVYKFAWEEGSLASDDLAAAIKGVVVSTSAGNAGGEFYTLHNGIPWVLTSAASNIDRSFVGIITLGDNITIKGWTMFPANAIVENQLIYEENISACNSATLLSKFQQVGVVFCDKMGSVSDQIRAITESRVVGAILVSEEPQFLELGGVTCQCVLISPKDARTVLKCVKNDSDNQIPSVRMRFQGTTNRQEGC
;
A
#
# COMPACT_ATOMS: atom_id res chain seq x y z
N MET A 1 8.35 3.84 -42.97
CA MET A 1 7.30 3.52 -41.96
C MET A 1 7.68 2.21 -41.28
N PRO A 2 7.88 2.17 -39.95
CA PRO A 2 8.18 0.92 -39.25
C PRO A 2 6.99 -0.04 -39.34
N LYS A 3 7.28 -1.33 -39.60
CA LYS A 3 6.26 -2.38 -39.71
C LYS A 3 5.87 -2.84 -38.31
N ALA A 4 4.66 -2.52 -37.90
CA ALA A 4 4.11 -3.03 -36.65
C ALA A 4 3.79 -4.53 -36.75
N PHE A 5 4.04 -5.27 -35.66
CA PHE A 5 3.66 -6.67 -35.55
C PHE A 5 2.14 -6.84 -35.68
N ASN A 6 1.73 -7.91 -36.36
CA ASN A 6 0.35 -8.19 -36.73
C ASN A 6 -0.40 -9.05 -35.69
N SER A 7 0.26 -9.56 -34.64
CA SER A 7 -0.39 -10.25 -33.52
C SER A 7 0.47 -10.26 -32.25
N HIS A 8 -0.18 -10.40 -31.09
CA HIS A 8 0.50 -10.56 -29.78
C HIS A 8 1.40 -11.80 -29.71
N HIS A 9 1.11 -12.83 -30.51
CA HIS A 9 1.95 -14.03 -30.59
C HIS A 9 3.29 -13.73 -31.25
N HIS A 10 3.31 -12.90 -32.30
CA HIS A 10 4.56 -12.47 -32.93
C HIS A 10 5.44 -11.65 -32.01
N TRP A 11 4.83 -10.82 -31.16
CA TRP A 11 5.56 -10.05 -30.14
C TRP A 11 6.14 -10.94 -29.05
N TYR A 12 5.35 -11.88 -28.50
CA TYR A 12 5.86 -12.85 -27.52
C TYR A 12 6.98 -13.72 -28.11
N SER A 13 6.81 -14.23 -29.33
CA SER A 13 7.83 -15.03 -30.02
C SER A 13 9.09 -14.22 -30.35
N SER A 14 8.98 -12.95 -30.76
CA SER A 14 10.16 -12.12 -31.03
C SER A 14 10.97 -11.82 -29.77
N ILE A 15 10.31 -11.64 -28.63
CA ILE A 15 10.98 -11.50 -27.32
C ILE A 15 11.63 -12.83 -26.90
N VAL A 16 10.97 -13.97 -27.11
CA VAL A 16 11.55 -15.28 -26.79
C VAL A 16 12.70 -15.67 -27.72
N ASP A 17 12.67 -15.28 -28.99
CA ASP A 17 13.71 -15.59 -29.97
C ASP A 17 14.93 -14.66 -29.83
N SER A 18 14.75 -13.39 -29.43
CA SER A 18 15.88 -12.51 -29.11
C SER A 18 16.68 -13.03 -27.90
N LEU A 19 16.03 -13.68 -26.93
CA LEU A 19 16.68 -14.31 -25.77
C LEU A 19 17.54 -15.54 -26.12
N LYS A 20 17.36 -16.14 -27.31
CA LYS A 20 18.14 -17.31 -27.76
C LYS A 20 19.42 -16.93 -28.50
N SER A 21 19.53 -15.67 -28.93
CA SER A 21 20.65 -15.19 -29.76
C SER A 21 21.57 -14.28 -28.94
N THR A 22 22.50 -14.83 -28.14
CA THR A 22 23.83 -14.21 -27.89
C THR A 22 24.76 -15.07 -27.00
N ASN A 23 26.03 -15.14 -27.43
CA ASN A 23 27.20 -15.49 -26.60
C ASN A 23 27.74 -14.21 -25.93
N PRO A 24 28.20 -14.24 -24.67
CA PRO A 24 28.56 -13.04 -23.91
C PRO A 24 29.95 -12.50 -24.27
N THR A 25 30.09 -11.18 -24.38
CA THR A 25 31.37 -10.45 -24.32
C THR A 25 31.43 -9.62 -23.04
N ASN A 26 32.53 -9.77 -22.29
CA ASN A 26 32.75 -9.11 -20.99
C ASN A 26 33.22 -7.66 -21.17
N VAL A 27 32.57 -6.71 -20.51
CA VAL A 27 33.10 -5.37 -20.25
C VAL A 27 33.01 -5.09 -18.75
N ILE A 28 34.14 -4.71 -18.16
CA ILE A 28 34.34 -4.40 -16.73
C ILE A 28 34.12 -2.90 -16.52
N SER A 29 33.42 -2.49 -15.46
CA SER A 29 33.51 -1.13 -14.91
C SER A 29 33.37 -1.13 -13.38
N ASP A 30 34.20 -0.29 -12.76
CA ASP A 30 34.49 -0.15 -11.32
C ASP A 30 33.44 0.62 -10.48
N HIS A 31 33.49 0.34 -9.16
CA HIS A 31 33.02 0.96 -7.89
C HIS A 31 32.11 2.22 -7.90
N ASP A 32 31.09 2.43 -7.03
CA ASP A 32 30.83 1.95 -5.66
C ASP A 32 29.33 2.05 -5.21
N HIS A 33 28.92 1.15 -4.29
CA HIS A 33 27.82 1.16 -3.30
C HIS A 33 26.31 1.18 -3.67
N HIS A 34 25.77 0.03 -4.11
CA HIS A 34 24.97 -0.93 -3.30
C HIS A 34 24.53 -2.10 -4.20
N ASP A 35 24.72 -3.32 -3.70
CA ASP A 35 24.97 -4.55 -4.47
C ASP A 35 23.76 -5.10 -5.25
N CYS A 36 23.82 -4.96 -6.57
CA CYS A 36 23.19 -5.82 -7.56
C CYS A 36 24.14 -5.88 -8.77
N ARG A 37 25.11 -6.80 -8.73
CA ARG A 37 26.00 -7.09 -9.87
C ARG A 37 25.20 -7.59 -11.07
N PHE A 38 24.80 -6.67 -11.94
CA PHE A 38 24.31 -7.00 -13.27
C PHE A 38 25.26 -6.37 -14.28
N SER A 39 25.95 -7.22 -15.06
CA SER A 39 26.62 -6.78 -16.28
C SER A 39 25.55 -6.63 -17.36
N PRO A 40 25.19 -5.41 -17.80
CA PRO A 40 24.21 -5.26 -18.86
C PRO A 40 24.81 -5.76 -20.17
N SER A 41 24.27 -6.83 -20.73
CA SER A 41 24.50 -7.16 -22.14
C SER A 41 23.52 -6.35 -22.98
N LEU A 42 24.01 -5.45 -23.82
CA LEU A 42 23.20 -4.77 -24.83
C LEU A 42 22.70 -5.81 -25.84
N VAL A 43 21.43 -6.20 -25.75
CA VAL A 43 20.87 -7.27 -26.60
C VAL A 43 20.34 -6.74 -27.93
N HIS A 44 19.76 -5.53 -27.99
CA HIS A 44 19.40 -4.89 -29.26
C HIS A 44 19.14 -3.38 -29.12
N VAL A 45 19.52 -2.60 -30.13
CA VAL A 45 19.07 -1.22 -30.34
C VAL A 45 18.13 -1.22 -31.55
N TYR A 46 16.99 -0.52 -31.46
CA TYR A 46 16.12 -0.29 -32.60
C TYR A 46 16.55 0.98 -33.35
N ASP A 47 16.88 0.87 -34.65
CA ASP A 47 17.23 2.04 -35.46
C ASP A 47 16.01 2.90 -35.88
N ASN A 48 14.77 2.44 -35.63
CA ASN A 48 13.56 2.97 -36.28
C ASN A 48 12.39 3.34 -35.35
N ALA A 49 12.61 3.43 -34.05
CA ALA A 49 11.68 4.08 -33.13
C ALA A 49 12.48 5.13 -32.37
N LEU A 50 12.08 6.40 -32.45
CA LEU A 50 12.64 7.53 -31.71
C LEU A 50 13.15 7.09 -30.33
N HIS A 51 14.47 6.92 -30.20
CA HIS A 51 15.24 6.70 -28.98
C HIS A 51 14.60 5.78 -27.90
N GLY A 52 14.13 4.60 -28.29
CA GLY A 52 13.77 3.54 -27.35
C GLY A 52 14.92 2.54 -27.20
N LEU A 53 15.70 2.63 -26.12
CA LEU A 53 16.64 1.59 -25.72
C LEU A 53 15.88 0.52 -24.92
N GLU A 54 15.73 -0.69 -25.46
CA GLU A 54 15.17 -1.83 -24.71
C GLU A 54 16.29 -2.82 -24.41
N VAL A 55 16.78 -2.80 -23.16
CA VAL A 55 17.76 -3.78 -22.69
C VAL A 55 17.00 -5.05 -22.31
N ALA A 56 17.10 -6.09 -23.12
CA ALA A 56 16.55 -7.40 -22.77
C ALA A 56 17.47 -8.05 -21.72
N TYR A 57 17.01 -8.11 -20.46
CA TYR A 57 17.71 -8.82 -19.41
C TYR A 57 17.34 -10.30 -19.44
N LYS A 58 18.35 -11.18 -19.38
CA LYS A 58 18.12 -12.61 -19.15
C LYS A 58 17.76 -12.81 -17.67
N MET A 59 16.46 -12.81 -17.38
CA MET A 59 15.94 -13.03 -16.04
C MET A 59 15.54 -14.50 -15.83
N SER A 60 16.18 -15.18 -14.88
CA SER A 60 15.77 -16.51 -14.44
C SER A 60 14.57 -16.39 -13.50
N VAL A 61 13.37 -16.67 -14.00
CA VAL A 61 12.13 -16.52 -13.24
C VAL A 61 11.76 -17.79 -12.48
N SER A 62 11.45 -17.67 -11.18
CA SER A 62 11.10 -18.78 -10.29
C SER A 62 9.76 -19.47 -10.62
N LYS A 63 8.84 -18.78 -11.31
CA LYS A 63 7.51 -19.33 -11.68
C LYS A 63 7.11 -18.96 -13.11
N ASN A 64 7.27 -19.93 -14.01
CA ASN A 64 6.89 -19.83 -15.41
C ASN A 64 5.38 -20.10 -15.64
N SER A 65 4.52 -19.24 -15.06
CA SER A 65 3.09 -19.24 -15.33
C SER A 65 2.49 -17.83 -15.17
N ALA A 66 1.33 -17.60 -15.78
CA ALA A 66 0.56 -16.35 -15.62
C ALA A 66 -0.04 -16.17 -14.21
N ARG A 67 0.12 -17.15 -13.29
CA ARG A 67 -0.37 -17.03 -11.92
C ARG A 67 0.38 -15.90 -11.19
N GLY A 68 -0.38 -14.91 -10.72
CA GLY A 68 0.12 -13.87 -9.83
C GLY A 68 0.38 -14.42 -8.43
N VAL A 69 1.48 -13.98 -7.80
CA VAL A 69 1.88 -14.40 -6.45
C VAL A 69 1.84 -13.26 -5.44
N ALA A 70 2.02 -12.02 -5.89
CA ALA A 70 2.03 -10.82 -5.04
C ALA A 70 0.63 -10.18 -4.83
N GLY A 71 -0.42 -10.67 -5.50
CA GLY A 71 -1.79 -10.12 -5.41
C GLY A 71 -2.05 -8.84 -6.20
N HIS A 72 -1.04 -7.99 -6.45
CA HIS A 72 -1.18 -6.70 -7.16
C HIS A 72 -1.95 -6.80 -8.48
N GLY A 73 -1.55 -7.72 -9.37
CA GLY A 73 -2.22 -7.92 -10.67
C GLY A 73 -3.66 -8.40 -10.54
N SER A 74 -3.98 -9.19 -9.51
CA SER A 74 -5.37 -9.62 -9.25
C SER A 74 -6.24 -8.47 -8.75
N HIS A 75 -5.70 -7.61 -7.87
CA HIS A 75 -6.38 -6.41 -7.37
C HIS A 75 -6.66 -5.39 -8.49
N ALA A 76 -5.68 -5.14 -9.36
CA ALA A 76 -5.85 -4.26 -10.52
C ALA A 76 -6.89 -4.81 -11.52
N ALA A 77 -6.78 -6.10 -11.87
CA ALA A 77 -7.70 -6.78 -12.77
C ALA A 77 -9.16 -6.75 -12.27
N SER A 78 -9.36 -7.02 -10.98
CA SER A 78 -10.70 -7.02 -10.37
C SER A 78 -11.28 -5.61 -10.25
N THR A 79 -10.45 -4.59 -10.03
CA THR A 79 -10.89 -3.18 -10.03
C THR A 79 -11.35 -2.73 -11.43
N ALA A 80 -10.66 -3.14 -12.48
CA ALA A 80 -11.02 -2.78 -13.85
C ALA A 80 -12.27 -3.53 -14.34
N ALA A 81 -12.29 -4.86 -14.22
CA ALA A 81 -13.30 -5.71 -14.84
C ALA A 81 -13.71 -6.93 -14.00
N GLY A 82 -13.57 -6.84 -12.67
CA GLY A 82 -14.05 -7.87 -11.76
C GLY A 82 -15.56 -8.09 -11.89
N ASN A 83 -15.98 -9.35 -11.93
CA ASN A 83 -17.39 -9.72 -11.92
C ASN A 83 -18.03 -9.37 -10.56
N ILE A 84 -19.35 -9.40 -10.50
CA ILE A 84 -20.14 -9.04 -9.32
C ILE A 84 -19.95 -10.10 -8.22
N VAL A 85 -19.43 -9.69 -7.08
CA VAL A 85 -19.26 -10.52 -5.87
C VAL A 85 -20.05 -9.88 -4.73
N ARG A 86 -21.09 -10.57 -4.25
CA ARG A 86 -21.92 -10.10 -3.12
C ARG A 86 -21.25 -10.47 -1.79
N GLY A 87 -21.43 -9.64 -0.76
CA GLY A 87 -20.89 -9.89 0.58
C GLY A 87 -19.37 -9.84 0.65
N ALA A 88 -18.72 -9.11 -0.26
CA ALA A 88 -17.27 -8.93 -0.23
C ALA A 88 -16.92 -7.90 0.86
N SER A 89 -15.93 -8.24 1.69
CA SER A 89 -15.42 -7.37 2.74
C SER A 89 -13.90 -7.55 2.88
N TYR A 90 -13.25 -6.57 3.50
CA TYR A 90 -11.88 -6.71 4.00
C TYR A 90 -11.98 -6.96 5.51
N PHE A 91 -11.94 -8.23 5.95
CA PHE A 91 -12.10 -8.60 7.36
C PHE A 91 -13.28 -7.89 8.06
N GLY A 92 -14.45 -7.80 7.41
CA GLY A 92 -15.63 -7.10 7.93
C GLY A 92 -15.73 -5.61 7.59
N TYR A 93 -14.62 -4.94 7.22
CA TYR A 93 -14.67 -3.57 6.71
C TYR A 93 -15.22 -3.52 5.28
N ALA A 94 -15.90 -2.42 4.94
CA ALA A 94 -16.48 -2.17 3.62
C ALA A 94 -17.38 -3.29 3.07
N GLU A 95 -18.06 -4.05 3.93
CA GLU A 95 -18.92 -5.16 3.48
C GLU A 95 -20.02 -4.68 2.54
N ARG A 96 -19.87 -4.99 1.24
CA ARG A 96 -20.80 -4.61 0.17
C ARG A 96 -20.66 -5.58 -1.02
N THR A 97 -21.32 -5.25 -2.13
CA THR A 97 -21.08 -5.94 -3.40
C THR A 97 -19.87 -5.33 -4.10
N ALA A 98 -18.81 -6.11 -4.29
CA ALA A 98 -17.63 -5.73 -5.07
C ALA A 98 -17.86 -6.00 -6.56
N ARG A 99 -17.39 -5.08 -7.42
CA ARG A 99 -17.40 -5.22 -8.88
C ARG A 99 -16.36 -4.28 -9.48
N GLY A 100 -15.83 -4.64 -10.65
CA GLY A 100 -14.99 -3.73 -11.42
C GLY A 100 -15.79 -2.60 -12.06
N VAL A 101 -15.09 -1.63 -12.64
CA VAL A 101 -15.70 -0.54 -13.43
C VAL A 101 -16.48 -1.10 -14.62
N ALA A 102 -15.99 -2.17 -15.26
CA ALA A 102 -16.66 -2.86 -16.37
C ALA A 102 -16.85 -4.37 -16.08
N PRO A 103 -17.85 -4.77 -15.27
CA PRO A 103 -17.99 -6.17 -14.78
C PRO A 103 -18.25 -7.23 -15.86
N ARG A 104 -18.65 -6.80 -17.07
CA ARG A 104 -18.95 -7.68 -18.22
C ARG A 104 -17.86 -7.66 -19.29
N ALA A 105 -16.80 -6.88 -19.10
CA ALA A 105 -15.68 -6.88 -20.04
C ALA A 105 -14.92 -8.22 -19.97
N ARG A 106 -14.29 -8.60 -21.09
CA ARG A 106 -13.38 -9.75 -21.11
C ARG A 106 -12.02 -9.32 -20.58
N LEU A 107 -11.33 -10.25 -19.91
CA LEU A 107 -10.06 -9.98 -19.28
C LEU A 107 -8.96 -10.84 -19.93
N ALA A 108 -7.90 -10.19 -20.42
CA ALA A 108 -6.69 -10.84 -20.91
C ALA A 108 -5.51 -10.45 -20.02
N VAL A 109 -4.83 -11.43 -19.43
CA VAL A 109 -3.74 -11.20 -18.47
C VAL A 109 -2.39 -11.45 -19.12
N TYR A 110 -1.50 -10.46 -19.03
CA TYR A 110 -0.11 -10.56 -19.45
C TYR A 110 0.77 -10.34 -18.23
N LYS A 111 1.45 -11.39 -17.77
CA LYS A 111 2.38 -11.31 -16.64
C LYS A 111 3.77 -10.96 -17.15
N PHE A 112 4.29 -9.82 -16.73
CA PHE A 112 5.62 -9.31 -17.09
C PHE A 112 6.45 -8.90 -15.85
N ALA A 113 5.89 -9.06 -14.65
CA ALA A 113 6.53 -8.76 -13.37
C ALA A 113 6.60 -10.00 -12.48
N TRP A 114 7.78 -10.22 -11.91
CA TRP A 114 8.12 -11.26 -10.96
C TRP A 114 8.89 -10.67 -9.78
N GLU A 115 9.23 -11.50 -8.78
CA GLU A 115 10.04 -11.05 -7.64
C GLU A 115 11.46 -10.67 -8.07
N GLU A 116 11.96 -11.30 -9.13
CA GLU A 116 13.28 -11.06 -9.68
C GLU A 116 13.35 -9.76 -10.51
N GLY A 117 12.20 -9.19 -10.89
CA GLY A 117 12.14 -7.95 -11.66
C GLY A 117 10.93 -7.86 -12.60
N SER A 118 10.86 -6.76 -13.36
CA SER A 118 9.82 -6.49 -14.35
C SER A 118 10.42 -6.10 -15.69
N LEU A 119 9.74 -6.49 -16.77
CA LEU A 119 10.09 -6.06 -18.13
C LEU A 119 9.23 -4.85 -18.55
N ALA A 120 9.79 -3.97 -19.39
CA ALA A 120 9.06 -2.83 -19.94
C ALA A 120 8.11 -3.26 -21.07
N SER A 121 7.10 -2.42 -21.35
CA SER A 121 6.20 -2.57 -22.51
C SER A 121 6.39 -1.44 -23.51
N ASP A 122 6.15 -1.73 -24.80
CA ASP A 122 6.12 -0.71 -25.86
C ASP A 122 4.72 -0.09 -25.97
N ASP A 123 4.51 1.01 -25.25
CA ASP A 123 3.23 1.73 -25.23
C ASP A 123 2.96 2.52 -26.52
N LEU A 124 4.01 2.86 -27.28
CA LEU A 124 3.88 3.60 -28.54
C LEU A 124 3.27 2.72 -29.63
N ALA A 125 3.70 1.45 -29.71
CA ALA A 125 3.11 0.48 -30.63
C ALA A 125 1.61 0.29 -30.39
N ALA A 126 1.17 0.28 -29.12
CA ALA A 126 -0.24 0.19 -28.77
C ALA A 126 -1.02 1.43 -29.25
N ALA A 127 -0.49 2.63 -28.99
CA ALA A 127 -1.12 3.88 -29.41
C ALA A 127 -1.28 3.99 -30.94
N ILE A 128 -0.25 3.62 -31.72
CA ILE A 128 -0.30 3.60 -33.19
C ILE A 128 -1.37 2.62 -33.72
N LYS A 129 -1.68 1.57 -32.96
CA LYS A 129 -2.73 0.59 -33.28
C LYS A 129 -4.12 0.98 -32.77
N GLY A 130 -4.28 2.17 -32.20
CA GLY A 130 -5.56 2.64 -31.66
C GLY A 130 -5.95 1.97 -30.35
N VAL A 131 -4.97 1.41 -29.61
CA VAL A 131 -5.19 0.84 -28.27
C VAL A 131 -4.75 1.89 -27.24
N VAL A 132 -5.71 2.36 -26.42
CA VAL A 132 -5.41 3.29 -25.33
C VAL A 132 -4.70 2.55 -24.21
N VAL A 133 -3.58 3.11 -23.74
CA VAL A 133 -2.82 2.60 -22.59
C VAL A 133 -3.07 3.50 -21.39
N SER A 134 -3.49 2.92 -20.27
CA SER A 134 -3.64 3.63 -18.99
C SER A 134 -2.53 3.18 -18.05
N THR A 135 -1.82 4.14 -17.47
CA THR A 135 -0.68 3.91 -16.58
C THR A 135 -0.85 4.72 -15.29
N SER A 136 -0.24 4.28 -14.19
CA SER A 136 -0.22 5.05 -12.95
C SER A 136 0.85 6.15 -12.98
N ALA A 137 0.58 7.29 -12.35
CA ALA A 137 1.52 8.38 -12.14
C ALA A 137 2.69 8.03 -11.19
N GLY A 138 2.60 6.90 -10.47
CA GLY A 138 3.57 6.50 -9.45
C GLY A 138 3.22 7.03 -8.06
N ASN A 139 3.94 6.52 -7.05
CA ASN A 139 3.70 6.81 -5.62
C ASN A 139 4.85 7.60 -4.97
N ALA A 140 5.73 8.21 -5.77
CA ALA A 140 6.88 8.98 -5.29
C ALA A 140 6.53 10.46 -5.02
N GLY A 141 5.25 10.76 -4.80
CA GLY A 141 4.75 12.13 -4.62
C GLY A 141 5.28 12.82 -3.35
N GLY A 142 4.94 14.10 -3.20
CA GLY A 142 5.41 14.96 -2.10
C GLY A 142 6.36 16.05 -2.57
N GLU A 143 7.14 15.76 -3.61
CA GLU A 143 8.05 16.72 -4.26
C GLU A 143 7.69 16.92 -5.74
N PHE A 144 8.09 18.07 -6.31
CA PHE A 144 7.94 18.32 -7.74
C PHE A 144 8.80 17.35 -8.57
N TYR A 145 8.39 17.10 -9.83
CA TYR A 145 9.12 16.27 -10.80
C TYR A 145 9.23 14.77 -10.45
N THR A 146 8.29 14.25 -9.66
CA THR A 146 8.23 12.84 -9.25
C THR A 146 7.28 11.98 -10.08
N LEU A 147 6.62 12.58 -11.08
CA LEU A 147 5.69 11.92 -12.00
C LEU A 147 6.39 10.79 -12.76
N HIS A 148 5.82 9.60 -12.68
CA HIS A 148 6.17 8.45 -13.51
C HIS A 148 5.22 8.36 -14.72
N ASN A 149 5.68 7.76 -15.83
CA ASN A 149 4.91 7.57 -17.07
C ASN A 149 4.32 8.85 -17.68
N GLY A 150 5.03 9.99 -17.61
CA GLY A 150 4.63 11.26 -18.24
C GLY A 150 4.78 11.29 -19.77
N ILE A 151 4.33 10.24 -20.44
CA ILE A 151 4.53 10.02 -21.88
C ILE A 151 3.27 10.51 -22.64
N PRO A 152 3.39 11.30 -23.73
CA PRO A 152 2.23 11.95 -24.35
C PRO A 152 1.12 11.02 -24.87
N TRP A 153 1.44 9.77 -25.17
CA TRP A 153 0.52 8.80 -25.77
C TRP A 153 -0.09 7.81 -24.77
N VAL A 154 0.07 8.04 -23.46
CA VAL A 154 -0.58 7.24 -22.41
C VAL A 154 -1.49 8.10 -21.55
N LEU A 155 -2.55 7.49 -21.01
CA LEU A 155 -3.41 8.10 -20.00
C LEU A 155 -2.81 7.87 -18.61
N THR A 156 -2.07 8.85 -18.12
CA THR A 156 -1.44 8.81 -16.79
C THR A 156 -2.44 9.16 -15.69
N SER A 157 -2.69 8.22 -14.78
CA SER A 157 -3.71 8.33 -13.73
C SER A 157 -3.08 8.63 -12.36
N ALA A 158 -3.55 9.70 -11.71
CA ALA A 158 -3.22 10.03 -10.32
C ALA A 158 -4.18 9.32 -9.33
N ALA A 159 -3.80 9.25 -8.06
CA ALA A 159 -4.62 8.70 -6.99
C ALA A 159 -5.26 9.81 -6.14
N SER A 160 -6.47 9.58 -5.65
CA SER A 160 -7.18 10.45 -4.71
C SER A 160 -7.99 9.62 -3.71
N ASN A 161 -8.39 10.25 -2.62
CA ASN A 161 -9.21 9.63 -1.58
C ASN A 161 -10.69 9.65 -1.97
N ILE A 162 -11.44 8.69 -1.44
CA ILE A 162 -12.91 8.67 -1.51
C ILE A 162 -13.49 9.06 -0.15
N ASP A 163 -14.80 9.27 -0.11
CA ASP A 163 -15.54 9.60 1.11
C ASP A 163 -15.50 8.48 2.16
N ARG A 164 -15.32 7.22 1.81
CA ARG A 164 -15.28 6.11 2.77
C ARG A 164 -14.09 6.18 3.74
N SER A 165 -14.35 5.95 5.03
CA SER A 165 -13.34 5.80 6.09
C SER A 165 -13.59 4.58 6.97
N PHE A 166 -12.50 3.97 7.47
CA PHE A 166 -12.53 2.83 8.39
C PHE A 166 -12.33 3.30 9.82
N VAL A 167 -13.24 2.92 10.70
CA VAL A 167 -13.41 3.58 12.00
C VAL A 167 -13.21 2.59 13.14
N GLY A 168 -12.41 3.03 14.12
CA GLY A 168 -12.36 2.47 15.46
C GLY A 168 -13.07 3.42 16.42
N ILE A 169 -13.99 2.89 17.23
CA ILE A 169 -14.70 3.69 18.23
C ILE A 169 -13.99 3.51 19.56
N ILE A 170 -13.54 4.61 20.14
CA ILE A 170 -12.94 4.67 21.47
C ILE A 170 -13.98 5.29 22.40
N THR A 171 -14.27 4.63 23.51
CA THR A 171 -15.10 5.15 24.60
C THR A 171 -14.24 5.24 25.86
N LEU A 172 -14.19 6.42 26.47
CA LEU A 172 -13.39 6.74 27.66
C LEU A 172 -14.30 7.12 28.82
N GLY A 173 -13.98 6.63 30.03
CA GLY A 173 -14.56 7.10 31.31
C GLY A 173 -16.06 7.46 31.24
N ASP A 174 -16.35 8.77 31.39
CA ASP A 174 -17.68 9.44 31.37
C ASP A 174 -18.46 9.33 30.04
N ASN A 175 -18.40 8.18 29.35
CA ASN A 175 -19.02 7.93 28.04
C ASN A 175 -18.56 8.87 26.91
N ILE A 176 -17.39 9.49 27.03
CA ILE A 176 -16.80 10.28 25.94
C ILE A 176 -16.45 9.34 24.81
N THR A 177 -17.01 9.58 23.62
CA THR A 177 -16.82 8.73 22.45
C THR A 177 -16.04 9.46 21.36
N ILE A 178 -14.93 8.88 20.93
CA ILE A 178 -14.05 9.39 19.88
C ILE A 178 -14.08 8.40 18.70
N LYS A 179 -14.22 8.93 17.49
CA LYS A 179 -14.11 8.15 16.26
C LYS A 179 -12.70 8.31 15.70
N GLY A 180 -11.88 7.28 15.85
CA GLY A 180 -10.56 7.21 15.23
C GLY A 180 -10.56 6.35 13.98
N TRP A 181 -9.40 6.24 13.33
CA TRP A 181 -9.17 5.40 12.17
C TRP A 181 -8.46 4.10 12.55
N THR A 182 -8.84 2.98 11.92
CA THR A 182 -8.16 1.69 12.08
C THR A 182 -8.54 0.72 10.95
N MET A 183 -7.63 -0.21 10.63
CA MET A 183 -7.88 -1.36 9.76
C MET A 183 -7.55 -2.69 10.46
N PHE A 184 -7.61 -2.74 11.79
CA PHE A 184 -7.33 -3.97 12.53
C PHE A 184 -8.27 -5.11 12.10
N PRO A 185 -7.76 -6.26 11.62
CA PRO A 185 -8.52 -7.23 10.81
C PRO A 185 -9.38 -8.21 11.63
N ALA A 186 -9.92 -7.79 12.77
CA ALA A 186 -10.79 -8.65 13.59
C ALA A 186 -11.89 -7.86 14.32
N ASN A 187 -13.00 -8.56 14.59
CA ASN A 187 -14.11 -8.06 15.39
C ASN A 187 -13.75 -8.14 16.88
N ALA A 188 -12.84 -7.27 17.32
CA ALA A 188 -12.42 -7.22 18.71
C ALA A 188 -13.21 -6.15 19.49
N ILE A 189 -13.38 -6.42 20.78
CA ILE A 189 -13.72 -5.42 21.78
C ILE A 189 -12.60 -5.47 22.80
N VAL A 190 -11.90 -4.36 22.96
CA VAL A 190 -10.81 -4.22 23.93
C VAL A 190 -11.30 -3.33 25.04
N GLU A 191 -11.32 -3.82 26.26
CA GLU A 191 -11.74 -3.07 27.43
C GLU A 191 -10.71 -3.26 28.53
N ASN A 192 -9.99 -2.17 28.87
CA ASN A 192 -8.90 -2.21 29.82
C ASN A 192 -8.58 -0.81 30.37
N GLN A 193 -7.59 -0.70 31.24
CA GLN A 193 -7.05 0.57 31.73
C GLN A 193 -6.27 1.30 30.63
N LEU A 194 -6.40 2.62 30.59
CA LEU A 194 -5.64 3.50 29.73
C LEU A 194 -4.36 3.93 30.43
N ILE A 195 -3.22 3.56 29.87
CA ILE A 195 -1.89 3.83 30.42
C ILE A 195 -1.29 5.00 29.66
N TYR A 196 -0.83 6.00 30.40
CA TYR A 196 -0.08 7.12 29.86
C TYR A 196 1.13 7.43 30.74
N GLU A 197 2.32 7.33 30.16
CA GLU A 197 3.57 7.78 30.78
C GLU A 197 4.41 8.53 29.74
N GLU A 198 5.02 9.65 30.13
CA GLU A 198 5.81 10.50 29.21
C GLU A 198 7.03 9.78 28.61
N ASN A 199 7.55 8.76 29.30
CA ASN A 199 8.71 7.95 28.90
C ASN A 199 8.38 6.97 27.74
N ILE A 200 7.14 6.49 27.63
CA ILE A 200 6.69 5.51 26.62
C ILE A 200 5.76 6.15 25.58
N SER A 201 5.38 7.41 25.74
CA SER A 201 4.37 8.06 24.91
C SER A 201 4.77 8.24 23.43
N ALA A 202 6.06 8.02 23.10
CA ALA A 202 6.55 7.91 21.72
C ALA A 202 6.21 6.58 21.03
N CYS A 203 5.95 5.52 21.82
CA CYS A 203 5.60 4.18 21.38
C CYS A 203 6.50 3.59 20.29
N ASN A 204 7.80 3.91 20.34
CA ASN A 204 8.80 3.52 19.36
C ASN A 204 9.78 2.45 19.89
N SER A 205 9.55 1.88 21.07
CA SER A 205 10.43 0.90 21.70
C SER A 205 9.63 -0.27 22.27
N ALA A 206 9.74 -1.44 21.63
CA ALA A 206 9.08 -2.65 22.10
C ALA A 206 9.53 -3.06 23.52
N THR A 207 10.80 -2.83 23.86
CA THR A 207 11.38 -3.15 25.18
C THR A 207 10.81 -2.31 26.32
N LEU A 208 10.47 -1.04 26.06
CA LEU A 208 9.82 -0.21 27.07
C LEU A 208 8.34 -0.59 27.21
N LEU A 209 7.66 -0.86 26.09
CA LEU A 209 6.25 -1.21 26.05
C LEU A 209 5.97 -2.62 26.63
N SER A 210 6.89 -3.57 26.50
CA SER A 210 6.70 -4.95 27.01
C SER A 210 6.53 -5.02 28.53
N LYS A 211 6.96 -3.99 29.28
CA LYS A 211 6.69 -3.86 30.72
C LYS A 211 5.19 -3.73 31.03
N PHE A 212 4.40 -3.26 30.07
CA PHE A 212 2.96 -3.07 30.16
C PHE A 212 2.18 -4.16 29.41
N GLN A 213 2.85 -5.26 29.05
CA GLN A 213 2.20 -6.41 28.44
C GLN A 213 1.08 -6.91 29.36
N GLN A 214 -0.14 -7.07 28.82
CA GLN A 214 -1.36 -7.46 29.56
C GLN A 214 -1.88 -6.44 30.59
N VAL A 215 -1.21 -5.30 30.81
CA VAL A 215 -1.62 -4.32 31.82
C VAL A 215 -2.74 -3.41 31.30
N GLY A 216 -2.67 -2.98 30.04
CA GLY A 216 -3.65 -2.04 29.51
C GLY A 216 -3.39 -1.58 28.08
N VAL A 217 -4.15 -0.56 27.69
CA VAL A 217 -4.07 0.13 26.40
C VAL A 217 -3.14 1.34 26.57
N VAL A 218 -2.11 1.45 25.74
CA VAL A 218 -1.12 2.53 25.84
C VAL A 218 -1.57 3.73 25.00
N PHE A 219 -1.51 4.93 25.57
CA PHE A 219 -1.73 6.17 24.83
C PHE A 219 -0.41 6.81 24.38
N CYS A 220 -0.27 6.99 23.06
CA CYS A 220 0.93 7.48 22.41
C CYS A 220 0.67 8.87 21.82
N ASP A 221 1.01 9.92 22.57
CA ASP A 221 0.72 11.31 22.19
C ASP A 221 1.79 11.95 21.29
N LYS A 222 3.01 11.42 21.30
CA LYS A 222 4.11 11.93 20.47
C LYS A 222 3.97 11.39 19.06
N MET A 223 3.89 12.32 18.10
CA MET A 223 3.86 11.98 16.68
C MET A 223 5.23 11.46 16.22
N GLY A 224 5.20 10.47 15.34
CA GLY A 224 6.36 9.86 14.73
C GLY A 224 5.96 8.97 13.56
N SER A 225 6.85 8.09 13.12
CA SER A 225 6.53 7.08 12.12
C SER A 225 5.48 6.11 12.68
N VAL A 226 4.24 6.22 12.17
CA VAL A 226 3.12 5.36 12.61
C VAL A 226 3.44 3.88 12.35
N SER A 227 4.10 3.57 11.25
CA SER A 227 4.53 2.21 10.91
C SER A 227 5.49 1.64 11.97
N ASP A 228 6.45 2.45 12.45
CA ASP A 228 7.37 2.04 13.50
C ASP A 228 6.67 1.87 14.85
N GLN A 229 5.71 2.75 15.15
CA GLN A 229 4.89 2.63 16.35
C GLN A 229 4.06 1.34 16.34
N ILE A 230 3.34 1.07 15.24
CA ILE A 230 2.56 -0.16 15.06
C ILE A 230 3.46 -1.39 15.20
N ARG A 231 4.66 -1.37 14.62
CA ARG A 231 5.64 -2.45 14.76
C ARG A 231 6.04 -2.67 16.22
N ALA A 232 6.47 -1.62 16.92
CA ALA A 232 6.88 -1.70 18.32
C ALA A 232 5.74 -2.18 19.25
N ILE A 233 4.51 -1.73 19.00
CA ILE A 233 3.31 -2.17 19.73
C ILE A 233 3.01 -3.65 19.45
N THR A 234 3.09 -4.06 18.19
CA THR A 234 2.86 -5.47 17.80
C THR A 234 3.89 -6.40 18.45
N GLU A 235 5.17 -6.00 18.44
CA GLU A 235 6.26 -6.78 19.05
C GLU A 235 6.19 -6.85 20.58
N SER A 236 5.76 -5.77 21.24
CA SER A 236 5.63 -5.72 22.70
C SER A 236 4.43 -6.48 23.26
N ARG A 237 3.45 -6.83 22.42
CA ARG A 237 2.23 -7.58 22.80
C ARG A 237 1.40 -6.90 23.88
N VAL A 238 1.44 -5.57 23.96
CA VAL A 238 0.50 -4.79 24.78
C VAL A 238 -0.94 -5.03 24.30
N VAL A 239 -1.92 -4.78 25.18
CA VAL A 239 -3.32 -5.11 24.91
C VAL A 239 -3.85 -4.30 23.72
N GLY A 240 -3.48 -3.04 23.62
CA GLY A 240 -3.82 -2.19 22.49
C GLY A 240 -3.14 -0.84 22.62
N ALA A 241 -3.37 0.04 21.64
CA ALA A 241 -2.83 1.40 21.70
C ALA A 241 -3.74 2.43 21.03
N ILE A 242 -3.65 3.66 21.51
CA ILE A 242 -4.23 4.84 20.86
C ILE A 242 -3.07 5.70 20.38
N LEU A 243 -2.99 5.91 19.07
CA LEU A 243 -1.91 6.63 18.41
C LEU A 243 -2.39 8.00 17.92
N VAL A 244 -1.55 9.03 18.04
CA VAL A 244 -1.84 10.36 17.50
C VAL A 244 -1.11 10.55 16.17
N SER A 245 -1.85 10.88 15.11
CA SER A 245 -1.29 11.12 13.78
C SER A 245 -2.14 12.13 13.00
N GLU A 246 -1.49 12.88 12.11
CA GLU A 246 -2.15 13.80 11.18
C GLU A 246 -2.50 13.11 9.85
N GLU A 247 -3.65 13.46 9.28
CA GLU A 247 -3.93 13.09 7.88
C GLU A 247 -2.93 13.79 6.95
N PRO A 248 -2.46 13.14 5.85
CA PRO A 248 -2.91 11.84 5.31
C PRO A 248 -2.07 10.63 5.77
N GLN A 249 -1.14 10.78 6.71
CA GLN A 249 -0.03 9.84 6.96
C GLN A 249 -0.46 8.39 7.26
N PHE A 250 -1.67 8.19 7.78
CA PHE A 250 -2.17 6.85 8.11
C PHE A 250 -3.08 6.21 7.07
N LEU A 251 -3.54 6.95 6.06
CA LEU A 251 -4.43 6.40 5.01
C LEU A 251 -3.68 5.47 4.06
N GLU A 252 -2.35 5.56 4.02
CA GLU A 252 -1.47 4.79 3.13
C GLU A 252 -0.82 3.56 3.80
N LEU A 253 -1.14 3.27 5.07
CA LEU A 253 -0.49 2.20 5.85
C LEU A 253 -0.72 0.80 5.28
N GLY A 254 -1.78 0.59 4.47
CA GLY A 254 -2.11 -0.71 3.87
C GLY A 254 -2.57 -1.79 4.86
N GLY A 255 -2.54 -1.52 6.17
CA GLY A 255 -3.06 -2.40 7.23
C GLY A 255 -2.63 -1.97 8.63
N VAL A 256 -3.28 -2.51 9.65
CA VAL A 256 -2.92 -2.29 11.07
C VAL A 256 -2.91 -3.65 11.77
N THR A 257 -1.73 -4.09 12.24
CA THR A 257 -1.54 -5.43 12.83
C THR A 257 -1.87 -5.50 14.32
N CYS A 258 -1.81 -4.37 15.02
CA CYS A 258 -2.14 -4.26 16.44
C CYS A 258 -3.58 -3.80 16.67
N GLN A 259 -4.10 -4.03 17.88
CA GLN A 259 -5.39 -3.50 18.33
C GLN A 259 -5.27 -2.00 18.60
N CYS A 260 -5.05 -1.25 17.52
CA CYS A 260 -4.66 0.14 17.54
C CYS A 260 -5.71 1.02 16.86
N VAL A 261 -5.96 2.19 17.45
CA VAL A 261 -6.82 3.22 16.85
C VAL A 261 -6.04 4.52 16.75
N LEU A 262 -6.04 5.11 15.56
CA LEU A 262 -5.39 6.38 15.29
C LEU A 262 -6.40 7.52 15.47
N ILE A 263 -6.00 8.58 16.13
CA ILE A 263 -6.85 9.75 16.38
C ILE A 263 -6.14 11.04 15.96
N SER A 264 -6.96 12.07 15.70
CA SER A 264 -6.45 13.39 15.36
C SER A 264 -5.77 14.06 16.58
N PRO A 265 -4.83 14.99 16.37
CA PRO A 265 -4.26 15.78 17.46
C PRO A 265 -5.32 16.58 18.25
N LYS A 266 -6.46 16.91 17.63
CA LYS A 266 -7.58 17.57 18.30
C LYS A 266 -8.23 16.64 19.33
N ASP A 267 -8.51 15.41 18.95
CA ASP A 267 -9.13 14.40 19.82
C ASP A 267 -8.15 13.94 20.90
N ALA A 268 -6.85 13.89 20.59
CA ALA A 268 -5.79 13.59 21.55
C ALA A 268 -5.81 14.52 22.76
N ARG A 269 -6.13 15.81 22.58
CA ARG A 269 -6.28 16.77 23.69
C ARG A 269 -7.44 16.39 24.61
N THR A 270 -8.51 15.81 24.08
CA THR A 270 -9.63 15.31 24.87
C THR A 270 -9.21 14.10 25.70
N VAL A 271 -8.44 13.18 25.11
CA VAL A 271 -7.87 12.02 25.82
C VAL A 271 -6.94 12.48 26.95
N LEU A 272 -6.01 13.41 26.67
CA LEU A 272 -5.10 13.96 27.67
C LEU A 272 -5.81 14.64 28.83
N LYS A 273 -6.90 15.38 28.56
CA LYS A 273 -7.72 15.96 29.62
C LYS A 273 -8.35 14.89 30.51
N CYS A 274 -8.84 13.80 29.93
CA CYS A 274 -9.40 12.68 30.70
C CYS A 274 -8.34 12.02 31.59
N VAL A 275 -7.13 11.81 31.07
CA VAL A 275 -6.01 11.23 31.84
C VAL A 275 -5.55 12.15 32.98
N LYS A 276 -5.55 13.48 32.78
CA LYS A 276 -5.04 14.45 33.76
C LYS A 276 -6.08 14.97 34.76
N ASN A 277 -7.37 14.92 34.43
CA ASN A 277 -8.46 15.39 35.29
C ASN A 277 -8.96 14.33 36.27
N ASP A 278 -8.34 13.14 36.34
CA ASP A 278 -8.79 12.09 37.24
C ASP A 278 -8.52 12.50 38.70
N SER A 279 -9.55 13.06 39.30
CA SER A 279 -9.55 13.70 40.62
C SER A 279 -9.46 12.67 41.76
N ASP A 280 -9.60 11.39 41.43
CA ASP A 280 -9.74 10.28 42.39
C ASP A 280 -8.58 9.26 42.31
N ASN A 281 -7.50 9.60 41.60
CA ASN A 281 -6.29 8.77 41.48
C ASN A 281 -6.56 7.35 40.93
N GLN A 282 -7.66 7.18 40.18
CA GLN A 282 -8.02 5.92 39.53
C GLN A 282 -7.52 5.95 38.09
N ILE A 283 -7.09 4.80 37.54
CA ILE A 283 -6.61 4.74 36.15
C ILE A 283 -7.83 4.69 35.22
N PRO A 284 -7.97 5.62 34.26
CA PRO A 284 -9.19 5.71 33.45
C PRO A 284 -9.38 4.46 32.59
N SER A 285 -10.60 3.93 32.56
CA SER A 285 -10.96 2.81 31.69
C SER A 285 -11.19 3.26 30.24
N VAL A 286 -10.75 2.44 29.30
CA VAL A 286 -10.98 2.62 27.86
C VAL A 286 -11.61 1.38 27.25
N ARG A 287 -12.57 1.60 26.36
CA ARG A 287 -13.17 0.59 25.51
C ARG A 287 -12.98 0.92 24.04
N MET A 288 -12.42 0.00 23.26
CA MET A 288 -12.24 0.14 21.82
C MET A 288 -13.06 -0.90 21.06
N ARG A 289 -13.70 -0.47 19.97
CA ARG A 289 -14.43 -1.33 19.03
C ARG A 289 -13.91 -1.12 17.61
N PHE A 290 -13.77 -2.20 16.87
CA PHE A 290 -13.19 -2.23 15.51
C PHE A 290 -14.27 -2.56 14.46
N GLN A 291 -13.86 -2.62 13.18
CA GLN A 291 -14.73 -2.96 12.03
C GLN A 291 -15.85 -1.94 11.73
N GLY A 292 -15.69 -0.68 12.16
CA GLY A 292 -16.57 0.40 11.73
C GLY A 292 -16.26 0.82 10.29
N THR A 293 -17.30 1.09 9.48
CA THR A 293 -17.17 1.77 8.18
C THR A 293 -18.15 2.93 8.12
N THR A 294 -17.67 4.12 7.79
CA THR A 294 -18.50 5.32 7.64
C THR A 294 -18.15 6.03 6.33
N ASN A 295 -19.04 6.89 5.86
CA ASN A 295 -18.66 7.95 4.94
C ASN A 295 -18.14 9.12 5.77
N ARG A 296 -17.08 9.78 5.30
CA ARG A 296 -16.59 11.06 5.80
C ARG A 296 -17.73 12.04 5.58
N GLN A 297 -18.16 12.71 6.64
CA GLN A 297 -18.99 13.90 6.48
C GLN A 297 -18.07 14.97 5.92
N GLU A 298 -18.29 15.35 4.67
CA GLU A 298 -17.70 16.57 4.12
C GLU A 298 -18.18 17.73 5.00
N GLY A 299 -17.27 18.33 5.75
CA GLY A 299 -17.47 19.71 6.17
C GLY A 299 -17.31 20.55 4.92
N CYS A 300 -18.43 20.97 4.33
CA CYS A 300 -18.45 22.08 3.38
C CYS A 300 -17.87 23.34 4.03
#